data_AF-A0A383BYJ2-F1
#
_entry.id   AF-A0A383BYJ2-F1
#
_cell.length_a   1.000
_cell.length_b   1.000
_cell.length_c   1.000
_cell.angle_alpha   90.00
_cell.angle_beta   90.00
_cell.angle_gamma   90.00
#
_symmetry.space_group_name_H-M   'P 1'
#
loop_
_entity.id
_entity.type
_entity.pdbx_description
1 polymer ?
#
loop_
_entity_poly.entity_id
_entity_poly.type
_entity_poly.pdbx_seq_one_letter_code
_entity_poly.pdbx_strand_id
1 'polypeptide(L)' 'VKYIFVTGGVVSSLGKGLAAASIGALLEGHGYRVTLQKLDPYVNV' A
#
# COMPACT_ATOMS: atom_id res chain seq x y z
N VAL A 1 15.43 6.13 4.70
CA VAL A 1 13.99 6.05 4.30
C VAL A 1 13.89 5.15 3.09
N LYS A 2 12.95 4.19 3.07
CA LYS A 2 12.74 3.25 1.96
C LYS A 2 11.29 3.30 1.53
N TYR A 3 11.03 3.10 0.24
CA TYR A 3 9.69 3.12 -0.34
C TYR A 3 9.38 1.80 -1.05
N ILE A 4 8.14 1.34 -0.91
CA ILE A 4 7.59 0.20 -1.63
C ILE A 4 6.38 0.71 -2.42
N PHE A 5 6.47 0.65 -3.75
CA PHE A 5 5.38 1.05 -4.63
C PHE A 5 4.58 -0.16 -5.04
N VAL A 6 3.30 -0.20 -4.66
CA VAL A 6 2.35 -1.22 -5.08
C VAL A 6 1.56 -0.66 -6.26
N THR A 7 1.91 -1.10 -7.47
CA THR A 7 1.27 -0.69 -8.73
C THR A 7 0.38 -1.80 -9.31
N GLY A 8 -0.46 -1.47 -10.29
CA GLY A 8 -1.22 -2.46 -11.07
C GLY A 8 -2.58 -2.87 -10.49
N GLY A 9 -3.18 -3.92 -11.07
CA GLY A 9 -4.48 -4.49 -10.68
C GLY A 9 -5.62 -4.10 -11.64
N VAL A 10 -6.22 -5.12 -12.28
CA VAL A 10 -7.31 -5.02 -13.27
C VAL A 10 -8.56 -4.33 -12.70
N VAL A 11 -8.76 -4.45 -11.38
CA VAL A 11 -9.87 -3.81 -10.65
C VAL A 11 -9.33 -2.91 -9.54
N SER A 12 -9.88 -1.70 -9.45
CA SER A 12 -9.55 -0.69 -8.44
C SER A 12 -10.26 -0.99 -7.13
N SER A 13 -9.66 -1.84 -6.26
CA SER A 13 -9.85 -1.84 -4.78
C SER A 13 -9.43 -3.16 -4.11
N LEU A 14 -9.76 -4.29 -4.73
CA LEU A 14 -9.67 -5.60 -4.07
C LEU A 14 -8.24 -6.07 -3.75
N GLY A 15 -7.33 -6.01 -4.73
CA GLY A 15 -6.00 -6.60 -4.59
C GLY A 15 -4.92 -5.67 -4.04
N LYS A 16 -4.95 -4.39 -4.42
CA LYS A 16 -3.86 -3.43 -4.11
C LYS A 16 -3.77 -3.10 -2.62
N GLY A 17 -4.90 -2.76 -2.02
CA GLY A 17 -4.95 -2.36 -0.60
C GLY A 17 -4.57 -3.52 0.31
N LEU A 18 -5.10 -4.71 0.03
CA LEU A 18 -4.80 -5.92 0.80
C LEU A 18 -3.32 -6.31 0.70
N ALA A 19 -2.74 -6.31 -0.50
CA ALA A 19 -1.33 -6.61 -0.68
C ALA A 19 -0.42 -5.60 0.05
N ALA A 20 -0.71 -4.30 -0.07
CA ALA A 20 0.06 -3.26 0.62
C ALA A 20 -0.05 -3.38 2.15
N ALA A 21 -1.25 -3.67 2.68
CA ALA A 21 -1.48 -3.85 4.11
C ALA A 21 -0.77 -5.09 4.66
N SER A 22 -0.83 -6.22 3.96
CA SER A 22 -0.14 -7.47 4.37
C SER A 22 1.38 -7.30 4.42
N ILE A 23 1.96 -6.59 3.45
CA ILE A 23 3.40 -6.26 3.46
C ILE A 23 3.73 -5.34 4.63
N GLY A 24 2.90 -4.32 4.88
CA GLY A 24 3.06 -3.42 6.03
C GLY A 24 3.06 -4.17 7.37
N ALA A 25 2.08 -5.04 7.59
CA ALA A 25 1.97 -5.83 8.82
C ALA A 25 3.18 -6.74 9.05
N LEU A 26 3.71 -7.37 7.99
CA LEU A 26 4.92 -8.18 8.10
C LEU A 26 6.14 -7.33 8.51
N LEU A 27 6.31 -6.16 7.91
CA LEU A 27 7.43 -5.26 8.22
C LEU A 27 7.32 -4.68 9.63
N GLU A 28 6.12 -4.33 10.08
CA GLU A 28 5.86 -3.92 11.46
C GLU A 28 6.21 -5.04 12.45
N GLY A 29 5.87 -6.30 12.13
CA GLY A 29 6.27 -7.47 12.91
C GLY A 29 7.79 -7.70 13.01
N HIS A 30 8.57 -7.13 12.08
CA HIS A 30 10.04 -7.13 12.11
C HIS A 30 10.63 -5.87 12.77
N GLY A 31 9.80 -5.04 13.42
CA GLY A 31 10.23 -3.83 14.14
C GLY A 31 10.44 -2.61 13.25
N TYR A 32 10.01 -2.64 11.99
CA TYR A 32 10.08 -1.47 11.10
C TYR A 32 8.89 -0.56 11.32
N ARG A 33 9.13 0.75 11.33
CA ARG A 33 8.07 1.76 11.29
C ARG A 33 7.62 1.96 9.84
N VAL A 34 6.40 1.54 9.53
CA VAL A 34 5.81 1.63 8.19
C VAL A 34 4.70 2.69 8.17
N THR A 35 4.46 3.28 7.00
CA THR A 35 3.33 4.18 6.77
C THR A 35 2.77 3.92 5.39
N LEU A 36 1.46 3.73 5.29
CA LEU A 36 0.76 3.53 4.03
C LEU A 36 0.35 4.88 3.44
N GLN A 37 0.72 5.13 2.19
CA GLN A 37 0.31 6.31 1.44
C GLN A 37 -0.47 5.86 0.21
N LYS A 38 -1.77 6.16 0.19
CA LYS A 38 -2.64 5.87 -0.95
C LYS A 38 -2.58 7.03 -1.94
N LEU A 39 -2.48 6.70 -3.22
CA LEU A 39 -2.52 7.65 -4.32
C LEU A 39 -3.73 7.34 -5.18
N ASP A 40 -4.77 8.17 -5.04
CA ASP A 40 -5.98 8.09 -5.86
C ASP A 40 -5.79 9.01 -7.08
N PRO A 41 -5.91 8.51 -8.33
CA PRO A 41 -5.70 9.30 -9.54
C PRO A 41 -6.90 10.21 -9.88
N TYR A 42 -8.00 10.07 -9.13
CA TYR A 42 -9.20 10.87 -9.36
C TYR A 42 -8.96 12.30 -8.86
N VAL A 43 -9.25 13.26 -9.73
CA VAL A 43 -9.16 14.71 -9.43
C VAL A 43 -10.34 15.16 -8.55
N ASN A 44 -11.33 14.30 -8.34
CA ASN A 44 -12.50 14.62 -7.53
C ASN A 44 -12.16 14.57 -6.03
N VAL A 45 -12.36 15.71 -5.36
CA VAL A 45 -12.38 15.89 -3.90
C VAL A 45 -13.80 15.79 -3.38
#